data_AF-A0A2J8AJT7-F1
#
_entry.id   AF-A0A2J8AJT7-F1
#
_cell.length_a   1.000
_cell.length_b   1.000
_cell.length_c   1.000
_cell.angle_alpha   90.00
_cell.angle_beta   90.00
_cell.angle_gamma   90.00
#
_symmetry.space_group_name_H-M   'P 1'
#
loop_
_entity.id
_entity.type
_entity.pdbx_description
1 polymer ?
#
loop_
_entity_poly.entity_id
_entity_poly.type
_entity_poly.pdbx_seq_one_letter_code
_entity_poly.pdbx_strand_id
1 'polypeptide(L)' 'MVSVTFQFIAGPRHVTELEAKCSVETIVRTVEQAFGAATSAGVRIVLRGEALPVDRPHHVVVLREGGE' A
#
# COMPACT_ATOMS: atom_id res chain seq x y z
N MET A 1 14.90 -1.24 -2.97
CA MET A 1 13.48 -1.40 -3.33
C MET A 1 13.01 -2.75 -2.78
N VAL A 2 11.72 -2.92 -2.53
CA VAL A 2 11.11 -4.17 -2.05
C VAL A 2 9.88 -4.49 -2.90
N SER A 3 9.68 -5.77 -3.19
CA SER A 3 8.46 -6.21 -3.88
C SER A 3 7.28 -6.22 -2.91
N VAL A 4 6.18 -5.56 -3.29
CA VAL A 4 4.95 -5.50 -2.53
C VAL A 4 3.79 -6.05 -3.36
N THR A 5 2.91 -6.79 -2.71
CA THR A 5 1.66 -7.26 -3.31
C THR A 5 0.50 -6.47 -2.72
N PHE A 6 -0.22 -5.75 -3.57
CA PHE A 6 -1.52 -5.18 -3.24
C PHE A 6 -2.63 -6.13 -3.64
N GLN A 7 -3.59 -6.34 -2.76
CA GLN A 7 -4.71 -7.24 -3.01
C GLN A 7 -5.97 -6.65 -2.40
N PHE A 8 -7.04 -6.57 -3.21
CA PHE A 8 -8.37 -6.33 -2.67
C PHE A 8 -8.93 -7.59 -2.03
N ILE A 9 -9.70 -7.43 -0.94
CA ILE A 9 -10.33 -8.53 -0.19
C ILE A 9 -11.10 -9.50 -1.10
N ALA A 10 -11.78 -8.97 -2.11
CA ALA A 10 -12.47 -9.74 -3.14
C ALA A 10 -12.14 -9.17 -4.53
N GLY A 11 -10.90 -9.29 -4.97
CA GLY A 11 -10.50 -8.69 -6.24
C GLY A 11 -9.11 -9.04 -6.74
N PRO A 12 -8.63 -8.30 -7.76
CA PRO A 12 -7.34 -8.55 -8.37
C PRO A 12 -6.19 -8.34 -7.38
N ARG A 13 -5.12 -9.11 -7.61
CA ARG A 13 -3.81 -8.88 -7.01
C ARG A 13 -2.94 -8.11 -7.99
N HIS A 14 -2.15 -7.19 -7.46
CA HIS A 14 -1.17 -6.43 -8.21
C HIS A 14 0.16 -6.46 -7.47
N VAL A 15 1.24 -6.78 -8.17
CA VAL A 15 2.59 -6.81 -7.62
C VAL A 15 3.35 -5.63 -8.20
N THR A 16 4.02 -4.87 -7.33
CA THR A 16 4.85 -3.72 -7.73
C THR A 16 6.04 -3.58 -6.79
N GLU A 17 6.94 -2.65 -7.09
CA GLU A 17 8.12 -2.35 -6.30
C GLU A 17 7.97 -0.98 -5.62
N LEU A 18 8.28 -0.93 -4.33
CA LEU A 18 8.33 0.31 -3.56
C LEU A 18 9.67 0.46 -2.85
N GLU A 19 10.02 1.68 -2.47
CA GLU A 19 11.14 1.89 -1.57
C GLU A 19 10.86 1.23 -0.20
N ALA A 20 11.90 0.65 0.40
CA ALA A 20 11.78 -0.01 1.70
C ALA A 20 11.33 0.94 2.81
N LYS A 21 11.54 2.25 2.62
CA LYS A 21 11.00 3.30 3.47
C LYS A 21 10.28 4.28 2.56
N CYS A 22 8.97 4.39 2.72
CA CYS A 22 8.16 5.32 1.93
C CYS A 22 7.02 5.89 2.79
N SER A 23 6.40 6.97 2.31
CA SER A 23 5.26 7.56 3.00
C SER A 23 3.97 6.79 2.70
N VAL A 24 2.99 6.89 3.61
CA VAL A 24 1.65 6.33 3.37
C VAL A 24 1.03 6.89 2.10
N GLU A 25 1.24 8.18 1.80
CA GLU A 25 0.81 8.80 0.55
C GLU A 25 1.35 8.07 -0.68
N THR A 26 2.65 7.73 -0.71
CA THR A 26 3.24 6.99 -1.82
C THR A 26 2.51 5.66 -2.02
N ILE A 27 2.27 4.92 -0.93
CA ILE A 27 1.57 3.63 -0.99
C ILE A 27 0.16 3.81 -1.55
N VAL A 28 -0.60 4.81 -1.05
CA VAL A 28 -1.96 5.09 -1.52
C VAL A 28 -1.96 5.43 -3.01
N ARG A 29 -1.10 6.35 -3.46
CA ARG A 29 -1.02 6.74 -4.88
C ARG A 29 -0.66 5.56 -5.77
N THR A 30 0.24 4.68 -5.33
CA THR A 30 0.58 3.47 -6.08
C THR A 30 -0.61 2.51 -6.17
N VAL A 31 -1.39 2.34 -5.10
CA VAL A 31 -2.63 1.55 -5.13
C VAL A 31 -3.64 2.16 -6.11
N GLU A 32 -3.86 3.47 -6.05
CA GLU A 32 -4.78 4.16 -6.96
C GLU A 32 -4.38 4.00 -8.43
N GLN A 33 -3.08 4.10 -8.74
CA GLN A 33 -2.54 3.87 -10.07
C GLN A 33 -2.67 2.41 -10.51
N ALA A 34 -2.39 1.46 -9.63
CA ALA A 34 -2.42 0.02 -9.94
C ALA A 34 -3.84 -0.48 -10.24
N PHE A 35 -4.86 0.06 -9.57
CA PHE A 35 -6.23 -0.40 -9.70
C PHE A 35 -7.14 0.57 -10.46
N GLY A 36 -6.62 1.73 -10.89
CA GLY A 36 -7.39 2.73 -11.63
C GLY A 36 -8.57 3.30 -10.85
N ALA A 37 -8.55 3.21 -9.52
CA ALA A 37 -9.62 3.64 -8.65
C ALA A 37 -9.15 4.82 -7.79
N ALA A 38 -9.82 5.96 -7.88
CA ALA A 38 -9.64 7.02 -6.90
C ALA A 38 -10.19 6.53 -5.56
N THR A 39 -9.35 6.51 -4.52
CA THR A 39 -9.73 6.07 -3.18
C THR A 39 -10.47 7.15 -2.39
N SER A 40 -11.20 8.02 -3.10
CA SER A 40 -11.96 9.14 -2.57
C SER A 40 -13.08 8.75 -1.58
N ALA A 41 -13.41 7.47 -1.49
CA ALA A 41 -14.36 6.90 -0.52
C ALA A 41 -13.70 6.31 0.74
N GLY A 42 -12.37 6.44 0.90
CA GLY A 42 -11.62 5.89 2.02
C GLY A 42 -11.08 4.49 1.74
N VAL A 43 -9.77 4.38 1.49
CA VAL A 43 -9.08 3.10 1.39
C VAL A 43 -8.57 2.67 2.75
N ARG A 44 -8.81 1.41 3.13
CA ARG A 44 -8.14 0.78 4.26
C ARG A 44 -7.03 -0.10 3.72
N ILE A 45 -5.78 0.34 3.92
CA ILE A 45 -4.60 -0.45 3.56
C ILE A 45 -4.15 -1.20 4.80
N VAL A 46 -3.98 -2.51 4.69
CA VAL A 46 -3.52 -3.37 5.77
C VAL A 46 -2.16 -3.94 5.40
N LEU A 47 -1.16 -3.74 6.25
CA LEU A 47 0.18 -4.27 6.11
C LEU A 47 0.47 -5.18 7.31
N ARG A 48 0.73 -6.47 7.06
CA ARG A 48 1.04 -7.47 8.10
C ARG A 48 0.02 -7.53 9.25
N GLY A 49 -1.26 -7.33 8.93
CA GLY A 49 -2.36 -7.32 9.90
C GLY A 49 -2.63 -5.97 10.56
N GLU A 50 -1.76 -4.98 10.40
CA GLU A 50 -1.97 -3.62 10.90
C GLU A 50 -2.50 -2.69 9.82
N ALA A 51 -3.50 -1.87 10.15
CA ALA A 51 -4.01 -0.87 9.24
C ALA A 51 -3.03 0.33 9.19
N LEU A 52 -2.65 0.74 7.98
CA LEU A 52 -1.84 1.93 7.80
C LEU A 52 -2.66 3.20 8.12
N PRO A 53 -2.04 4.23 8.74
CA PRO A 53 -2.72 5.47 9.07
C PRO A 53 -2.88 6.34 7.82
N VAL A 54 -3.87 6.03 6.99
CA VAL A 54 -4.17 6.76 5.75
C VAL A 54 -4.55 8.23 5.97
N ASP A 55 -4.96 8.59 7.19
CA ASP A 55 -5.18 9.97 7.65
C ASP A 55 -3.87 10.76 7.84
N ARG A 56 -2.71 10.09 7.84
CA ARG A 56 -1.38 10.70 8.02
C ARG A 56 -0.52 10.47 6.79
N PRO A 57 -0.71 11.23 5.69
CA PRO A 57 -0.03 10.98 4.41
C PRO A 57 1.50 10.99 4.51
N HIS A 58 2.07 11.83 5.39
CA HIS A 58 3.51 11.94 5.62
C HIS A 58 4.07 10.92 6.61
N HIS A 59 3.25 10.03 7.17
CA HIS A 59 3.73 8.97 8.04
C HIS A 59 4.62 8.01 7.24
N VAL A 60 5.82 7.75 7.74
CA VAL A 60 6.79 6.86 7.07
C VAL A 60 6.55 5.42 7.51
N VAL A 61 6.34 4.56 6.53
CA VAL A 61 6.18 3.12 6.70
C VAL A 61 7.46 2.42 6.27
N VAL A 62 7.89 1.44 7.05
CA VAL A 62 9.03 0.58 6.69
C VAL A 62 8.48 -0.71 6.10
N LEU A 63 8.57 -0.84 4.79
CA LEU A 63 8.25 -2.04 4.06
C LEU A 63 9.44 -2.99 4.14
N ARG A 64 9.15 -4.27 4.36
CA ARG A 64 10.13 -5.35 4.38
C ARG A 64 9.63 -6.43 3.46
N GLU A 65 10.53 -7.04 2.69
CA GLU A 65 10.17 -8.21 1.89
C GLU A 65 9.48 -9.26 2.77
N GLY A 66 8.45 -9.88 2.23
CA GLY A 66 7.83 -11.04 2.83
C GLY A 66 8.76 -12.23 2.67
N GLY A 67 9.80 -12.29 3.50
CA GLY A 67 10.53 -13.52 3.79
C GLY A 67 9.80 -14.29 4.88
N GLU A 68 9.69 -15.59 4.66
CA GLU A 68 9.01 -16.66 5.42
C GLU A 68 8.79 -16.43 6.93
#